data_AF-D8R639-F1
#
_entry.id   AF-D8R639-F1
#
_cell.length_a   1.000
_cell.length_b   1.000
_cell.length_c   1.000
_cell.angle_alpha   90.00
_cell.angle_beta   90.00
_cell.angle_gamma   90.00
#
_symmetry.space_group_name_H-M   'P 1'
#
loop_
_entity.id
_entity.type
_entity.pdbx_description
1 polymer ?
#
loop_
_entity_poly.entity_id
_entity_poly.type
_entity_poly.pdbx_seq_one_letter_code
_entity_poly.pdbx_strand_id
1 'polypeptide(L)'
;MGSISARELLEVAQQRIAAALDEASSVKTFLGRWRIIQFRLEKLGSQLHDMSKCPLLFLESYSLCTEVLESMVATIEDAKISARKCLQSGQIDGKLQMQSALDALAARFHHHIHDCDVVIKNSLVKESMAALLLVTGSRASRSRSMVISGESALRWAVRDLVVRLQIETDPRSKHRALASIVDLLEGDDKNAVLVASQGGIPALVRLLDAGMPCAVRERAASAVYRLARASCCEQELIAENALPPLVRLLESGTGLAKECAVSALHCLTYTPENARSLAAHGGVAALVQICRYGTPLAQASAAGAIKNLAGVTELRTAIAEEDGLSEGAVAVLLGLVLSGTDAARDAASDALQILAEAYGATHGGRLGDVEAILRFLSSFPPPQGRRVAVRMLRNISRAGGVAGTAAYNALAKLGDENGGEESDELKLTKMEDCHCF
;
A
#
# COMPACT_ATOMS: atom_id res chain seq x y z
N MET A 1 30.51 -11.87 28.87
CA MET A 1 29.55 -11.31 29.85
C MET A 1 28.23 -12.01 29.58
N GLY A 2 27.63 -12.66 30.59
CA GLY A 2 26.46 -13.52 30.40
C GLY A 2 25.29 -12.75 29.78
N SER A 3 24.60 -13.34 28.80
CA SER A 3 23.42 -12.73 28.20
C SER A 3 22.34 -12.64 29.27
N ILE A 4 21.93 -11.42 29.64
CA ILE A 4 20.87 -11.21 30.62
C ILE A 4 19.59 -11.83 30.06
N SER A 5 18.92 -12.68 30.84
CA SER A 5 17.69 -13.33 30.39
C SER A 5 16.55 -12.31 30.26
N ALA A 6 15.57 -12.58 29.38
CA ALA A 6 14.38 -11.74 29.22
C ALA A 6 13.63 -11.52 30.54
N ARG A 7 13.68 -12.50 31.45
CA ARG A 7 13.06 -12.42 32.78
C ARG A 7 13.76 -11.41 33.67
N GLU A 8 15.09 -11.47 33.72
CA GLU A 8 15.89 -10.50 34.49
C GLU A 8 15.69 -9.09 33.94
N LEU A 9 15.63 -8.92 32.61
CA LEU A 9 15.33 -7.62 31.99
C LEU A 9 13.92 -7.11 32.34
N LEU A 10 12.92 -7.98 32.41
CA LEU A 10 11.56 -7.62 32.80
C LEU A 10 11.50 -7.12 34.26
N GLU A 11 12.17 -7.84 35.18
CA GLU A 11 12.26 -7.44 36.59
C GLU A 11 13.00 -6.11 36.73
N VAL A 12 14.10 -5.92 35.99
CA VAL A 12 14.84 -4.64 35.95
C VAL A 12 13.94 -3.51 35.43
N ALA A 13 13.20 -3.74 34.35
CA ALA A 13 12.30 -2.73 33.78
C ALA A 13 11.21 -2.31 34.79
N GLN A 14 10.56 -3.27 35.45
CA GLN A 14 9.53 -3.00 36.47
C GLN A 14 10.08 -2.18 37.64
N GLN A 15 11.26 -2.53 38.16
CA GLN A 15 11.91 -1.78 39.24
C GLN A 15 12.27 -0.35 38.81
N ARG A 16 12.75 -0.18 37.58
CA ARG A 16 13.20 1.12 37.05
C ARG A 16 12.04 2.08 36.79
N ILE A 17 10.86 1.59 36.43
CA ILE A 17 9.67 2.42 36.22
C ILE A 17 9.26 3.16 37.49
N ALA A 18 9.23 2.47 38.64
CA ALA A 18 8.86 3.09 39.91
C ALA A 18 9.79 4.26 40.26
N ALA A 19 11.10 4.06 40.10
CA ALA A 19 12.09 5.12 40.32
C ALA A 19 11.95 6.27 39.30
N ALA A 20 11.65 5.96 38.04
CA ALA A 20 11.45 6.98 37.00
C ALA A 20 10.20 7.84 37.25
N LEU A 21 9.11 7.23 37.74
CA LEU A 21 7.89 7.95 38.09
C LEU A 21 8.10 8.92 39.26
N ASP A 22 8.82 8.49 40.30
CA ASP A 22 9.13 9.33 41.46
C ASP A 22 9.96 10.57 41.06
N GLU A 23 11.03 10.36 40.29
CA GLU A 23 11.87 11.46 39.78
C GLU A 23 11.09 12.38 38.83
N ALA A 24 10.27 11.82 37.93
CA ALA A 24 9.44 12.61 37.01
C ALA A 24 8.37 13.42 37.74
N SER A 25 7.81 12.92 38.85
CA SER A 25 6.80 13.61 39.66
C SER A 25 7.35 14.85 40.38
N SER A 26 8.64 14.84 40.69
CA SER A 26 9.35 15.93 41.37
C SER A 26 9.66 17.11 40.43
N VAL A 27 9.58 16.92 39.11
CA VAL A 27 9.93 17.94 38.12
C VAL A 27 8.90 19.06 38.07
N LYS A 28 9.35 20.32 38.24
CA LYS A 28 8.49 21.52 38.20
C LYS A 28 8.51 22.27 36.86
N THR A 29 9.35 21.86 35.91
CA THR A 29 9.49 22.49 34.59
C THR A 29 8.84 21.62 33.50
N PHE A 30 8.40 22.21 32.38
CA PHE A 30 7.79 21.48 31.25
C PHE A 30 6.61 20.54 31.63
N LEU A 31 5.80 20.93 32.62
CA LEU A 31 4.78 20.10 33.27
C LEU A 31 3.84 19.35 32.30
N GLY A 32 3.40 19.98 31.20
CA GLY A 32 2.53 19.33 30.23
C GLY A 32 3.15 18.10 29.55
N ARG A 33 4.44 18.16 29.21
CA ARG A 33 5.18 17.05 28.57
C ARG A 33 5.51 15.96 29.57
N TRP A 34 5.90 16.34 30.78
CA TRP A 34 6.13 15.39 31.86
C TRP A 34 4.87 14.65 32.28
N ARG A 35 3.69 15.29 32.29
CA ARG A 35 2.41 14.59 32.49
C ARG A 35 2.14 13.50 31.44
N ILE A 36 2.46 13.77 30.17
CA ILE A 36 2.33 12.77 29.10
C ILE A 36 3.30 11.61 29.33
N ILE A 37 4.55 11.91 29.71
CA ILE A 37 5.58 10.91 29.99
C ILE A 37 5.20 10.06 31.22
N GLN A 38 4.74 10.67 32.30
CA GLN A 38 4.26 10.00 33.52
C GLN A 38 3.11 9.03 33.19
N PHE A 39 2.07 9.50 32.49
CA PHE A 39 0.95 8.66 32.07
C PHE A 39 1.43 7.45 31.24
N ARG A 40 2.40 7.67 30.34
CA ARG A 40 2.96 6.60 29.51
C ARG A 40 3.82 5.62 30.33
N LEU A 41 4.58 6.10 31.30
CA LEU A 41 5.35 5.27 32.24
C LEU A 41 4.42 4.41 33.10
N GLU A 42 3.33 4.97 33.63
CA GLU A 42 2.31 4.24 34.38
C GLU A 42 1.67 3.13 33.53
N LYS A 43 1.26 3.49 32.29
CA LYS A 43 0.69 2.52 31.35
C LYS A 43 1.69 1.40 31.02
N LEU A 44 2.93 1.74 30.72
CA LEU A 44 3.98 0.75 30.45
C LEU A 44 4.21 -0.16 31.67
N GLY A 45 4.20 0.40 32.88
CA GLY A 45 4.31 -0.38 34.13
C GLY A 45 3.20 -1.42 34.28
N SER A 46 1.95 -1.03 33.99
CA SER A 46 0.81 -1.96 34.01
C SER A 46 0.97 -3.09 32.98
N GLN A 47 1.43 -2.77 31.78
CA GLN A 47 1.64 -3.75 30.71
C GLN A 47 2.80 -4.70 31.01
N LEU A 48 3.91 -4.21 31.56
CA LEU A 48 5.02 -5.07 31.98
C LEU A 48 4.60 -6.00 33.13
N HIS A 49 3.70 -5.55 34.02
CA HIS A 49 3.11 -6.42 35.03
C HIS A 49 2.25 -7.52 34.40
N ASP A 50 1.44 -7.20 33.40
CA ASP A 50 0.67 -8.21 32.67
C ASP A 50 1.55 -9.17 31.84
N MET A 51 2.66 -8.67 31.27
CA MET A 51 3.68 -9.52 30.64
C MET A 51 4.34 -10.49 31.64
N SER A 52 4.52 -10.09 32.91
CA SER A 52 5.11 -10.98 33.93
C SER A 52 4.21 -12.16 34.31
N LYS A 53 2.91 -12.04 34.04
CA LYS A 53 1.94 -13.13 34.22
C LYS A 53 1.96 -14.14 33.06
N CYS A 54 2.67 -13.84 31.98
CA CYS A 54 2.75 -14.73 30.81
C CYS A 54 3.72 -15.92 31.09
N PRO A 55 3.45 -17.13 30.59
CA PRO A 55 4.27 -18.31 30.85
C PRO A 55 5.74 -18.18 30.39
N LEU A 56 6.68 -18.57 31.25
CA LEU A 56 8.13 -18.33 31.11
C LEU A 56 8.79 -18.91 29.85
N LEU A 57 8.26 -19.99 29.26
CA LEU A 57 8.74 -20.55 27.98
C LEU A 57 8.61 -19.54 26.82
N PHE A 58 7.73 -18.55 26.94
CA PHE A 58 7.50 -17.51 25.94
C PHE A 58 8.61 -16.47 25.88
N LEU A 59 9.10 -16.02 27.04
CA LEU A 59 10.12 -14.96 27.16
C LEU A 59 11.50 -15.43 26.70
N GLU A 60 11.83 -16.71 26.90
CA GLU A 60 13.11 -17.29 26.47
C GLU A 60 13.09 -17.72 24.98
N SER A 61 11.91 -18.05 24.43
CA SER A 61 11.78 -18.44 23.01
C SER A 61 11.73 -17.25 22.05
N TYR A 62 11.54 -16.03 22.56
CA TYR A 62 11.47 -14.80 21.77
C TYR A 62 12.75 -13.98 21.97
N SER A 63 13.75 -14.16 21.10
CA SER A 63 14.93 -13.27 21.03
C SER A 63 14.54 -11.80 20.81
N LEU A 64 13.34 -11.57 20.27
CA LEU A 64 12.73 -10.26 20.12
C LEU A 64 12.26 -9.64 21.44
N CYS A 65 11.82 -10.44 22.42
CA CYS A 65 11.43 -9.93 23.73
C CYS A 65 12.63 -9.38 24.49
N THR A 66 13.81 -10.01 24.38
CA THR A 66 15.04 -9.49 25.01
C THR A 66 15.42 -8.12 24.44
N GLU A 67 15.44 -7.95 23.11
CA GLU A 67 15.80 -6.67 22.48
C GLU A 67 14.81 -5.55 22.81
N VAL A 68 13.50 -5.87 22.81
CA VAL A 68 12.45 -4.92 23.18
C VAL A 68 12.59 -4.50 24.64
N LEU A 69 12.81 -5.45 25.55
CA LEU A 69 12.99 -5.15 26.97
C LEU A 69 14.27 -4.35 27.24
N GLU A 70 15.38 -4.62 26.55
CA GLU A 70 16.60 -3.82 26.64
C GLU A 70 16.36 -2.37 26.20
N SER A 71 15.67 -2.18 25.06
CA SER A 71 15.32 -0.86 24.54
C SER A 71 14.37 -0.10 25.48
N MET A 72 13.43 -0.80 26.11
CA MET A 72 12.54 -0.24 27.15
C MET A 72 13.33 0.22 28.36
N VAL A 73 14.22 -0.62 28.91
CA VAL A 73 15.07 -0.28 30.06
C VAL A 73 15.92 0.94 29.76
N ALA A 74 16.53 1.01 28.57
CA ALA A 74 17.30 2.17 28.13
C ALA A 74 16.44 3.45 28.06
N THR A 75 15.22 3.35 27.52
CA THR A 75 14.29 4.50 27.42
C THR A 75 13.81 4.98 28.80
N ILE A 76 13.59 4.06 29.74
CA ILE A 76 13.25 4.40 31.14
C ILE A 76 14.42 5.12 31.82
N GLU A 77 15.66 4.68 31.58
CA GLU A 77 16.84 5.35 32.16
C GLU A 77 17.07 6.74 31.55
N ASP A 78 16.86 6.89 30.24
CA ASP A 78 16.85 8.20 29.58
C ASP A 78 15.83 9.15 30.22
N ALA A 79 14.64 8.64 30.56
CA ALA A 79 13.60 9.42 31.23
C ALA A 79 14.05 9.92 32.60
N LYS A 80 14.73 9.06 33.38
CA LYS A 80 15.34 9.46 34.66
C LYS A 80 16.41 10.51 34.49
N ILE A 81 17.33 10.32 33.54
CA ILE A 81 18.39 11.29 33.25
C ILE A 81 17.78 12.65 32.88
N SER A 82 16.77 12.67 32.02
CA SER A 82 16.04 13.88 31.66
C SER A 82 15.33 14.53 32.85
N ALA A 83 14.74 13.74 33.77
CA ALA A 83 14.10 14.25 34.98
C ALA A 83 15.13 14.92 35.91
N ARG A 84 16.28 14.28 36.15
CA ARG A 84 17.37 14.84 36.97
C ARG A 84 17.92 16.14 36.40
N LYS A 85 18.11 16.22 35.08
CA LYS A 85 18.52 17.46 34.40
C LYS A 85 17.51 18.60 34.60
N CYS A 86 16.22 18.28 34.64
CA CYS A 86 15.17 19.26 34.92
C CYS A 86 15.12 19.70 36.40
N LEU A 87 15.60 18.87 37.33
CA LEU A 87 15.64 19.16 38.77
C LEU A 87 16.87 19.99 39.17
N GLN A 88 18.00 19.79 38.50
CA GLN A 88 19.22 20.56 38.75
C GLN A 88 19.16 21.90 38.00
N SER A 89 18.86 22.98 38.72
CA SER A 89 18.76 24.34 38.17
C SER A 89 20.12 24.82 37.65
N GLY A 90 20.42 24.56 36.38
CA GLY A 90 21.66 24.98 35.72
C GLY A 90 22.11 24.14 34.53
N GLN A 91 21.54 22.95 34.32
CA GLN A 91 21.97 22.00 33.25
C GLN A 91 21.01 21.89 32.05
N ILE A 92 20.03 22.79 31.91
CA ILE A 92 19.12 22.76 30.75
C ILE A 92 19.84 23.45 29.58
N ASP A 93 20.63 22.70 28.83
CA ASP A 93 21.20 23.10 27.54
C ASP A 93 20.04 23.36 26.55
N GLY A 94 19.61 24.61 26.47
CA GLY A 94 18.58 25.07 25.53
C GLY A 94 17.15 24.56 25.81
N LYS A 95 16.23 25.50 26.07
CA LYS A 95 14.80 25.18 26.32
C LYS A 95 14.14 24.39 25.16
N LEU A 96 14.49 24.70 23.91
CA LEU A 96 13.95 24.02 22.72
C LEU A 96 14.53 22.61 22.55
N GLN A 97 15.83 22.43 22.82
CA GLN A 97 16.48 21.13 22.75
C GLN A 97 15.90 20.18 23.80
N MET A 98 15.66 20.68 25.01
CA MET A 98 14.99 19.88 26.05
C MET A 98 13.55 19.55 25.69
N GLN A 99 12.80 20.47 25.07
CA GLN A 99 11.47 20.16 24.55
C GLN A 99 11.53 19.04 23.51
N SER A 100 12.37 19.16 22.49
CA SER A 100 12.53 18.12 21.46
C SER A 100 12.91 16.76 22.06
N ALA A 101 13.81 16.74 23.04
CA ALA A 101 14.18 15.52 23.76
C ALA A 101 13.00 14.88 24.50
N LEU A 102 12.16 15.68 25.17
CA LEU A 102 10.96 15.20 25.85
C LEU A 102 9.89 14.68 24.87
N ASP A 103 9.73 15.29 23.69
CA ASP A 103 8.83 14.77 22.65
C ASP A 103 9.32 13.43 22.09
N ALA A 104 10.62 13.34 21.81
CA ALA A 104 11.24 12.09 21.36
C ALA A 104 11.10 10.98 22.42
N LEU A 105 11.29 11.32 23.69
CA LEU A 105 11.10 10.39 24.81
C LEU A 105 9.65 9.91 24.91
N ALA A 106 8.69 10.84 24.81
CA ALA A 106 7.27 10.49 24.77
C ALA A 106 6.97 9.55 23.59
N ALA A 107 7.44 9.87 22.38
CA ALA A 107 7.23 9.05 21.18
C ALA A 107 7.78 7.62 21.34
N ARG A 108 9.00 7.47 21.90
CA ARG A 108 9.57 6.16 22.22
C ARG A 108 8.70 5.37 23.20
N PHE A 109 8.21 5.99 24.27
CA PHE A 109 7.30 5.30 25.19
C PHE A 109 5.99 4.87 24.53
N HIS A 110 5.47 5.65 23.58
CA HIS A 110 4.27 5.24 22.84
C HIS A 110 4.53 3.99 22.00
N HIS A 111 5.71 3.89 21.38
CA HIS A 111 6.13 2.70 20.65
C HIS A 111 6.24 1.49 21.58
N HIS A 112 6.93 1.63 22.71
CA HIS A 112 7.07 0.55 23.71
C HIS A 112 5.72 0.06 24.25
N ILE A 113 4.78 0.97 24.52
CA ILE A 113 3.41 0.62 24.95
C ILE A 113 2.70 -0.20 23.88
N HIS A 114 2.87 0.17 22.61
CA HIS A 114 2.30 -0.58 21.49
C HIS A 114 2.95 -1.96 21.37
N ASP A 115 4.28 -2.05 21.43
CA ASP A 115 5.02 -3.31 21.37
C ASP A 115 4.60 -4.26 22.49
N CYS A 116 4.50 -3.77 23.73
CA CYS A 116 3.96 -4.54 24.86
C CYS A 116 2.54 -5.05 24.59
N ASP A 117 1.65 -4.20 24.06
CA ASP A 117 0.27 -4.59 23.76
C ASP A 117 0.21 -5.70 22.71
N VAL A 118 1.05 -5.61 21.66
CA VAL A 118 1.17 -6.66 20.65
C VAL A 118 1.71 -7.95 21.29
N VAL A 119 2.76 -7.87 22.11
CA VAL A 119 3.33 -9.04 22.81
C VAL A 119 2.29 -9.71 23.71
N ILE A 120 1.58 -8.96 24.54
CA ILE A 120 0.56 -9.47 25.47
C ILE A 120 -0.60 -10.11 24.71
N LYS A 121 -1.11 -9.46 23.66
CA LYS A 121 -2.17 -10.03 22.82
C LYS A 121 -1.73 -11.33 22.14
N ASN A 122 -0.45 -11.46 21.83
CA ASN A 122 0.11 -12.65 21.20
C ASN A 122 0.45 -13.77 22.20
N SER A 123 0.76 -13.47 23.46
CA SER A 123 0.99 -14.46 24.50
C SER A 123 -0.31 -15.13 24.98
N LEU A 124 -1.40 -14.38 25.15
CA LEU A 124 -2.71 -14.90 25.59
C LEU A 124 -3.28 -15.97 24.64
N VAL A 125 -3.03 -15.84 23.33
CA VAL A 125 -3.46 -16.84 22.35
C VAL A 125 -2.57 -18.10 22.39
N LYS A 126 -1.28 -17.96 22.72
CA LYS A 126 -0.40 -19.12 22.94
C LYS A 126 -0.77 -19.89 24.20
N GLU A 127 -1.24 -19.23 25.26
CA GLU A 127 -1.76 -19.90 26.46
C GLU A 127 -3.02 -20.72 26.16
N SER A 128 -3.92 -20.18 25.34
CA SER A 128 -5.09 -20.91 24.84
C SER A 128 -4.69 -22.14 24.01
N MET A 129 -3.62 -22.05 23.22
CA MET A 129 -3.15 -23.14 22.35
C MET A 129 -2.29 -24.18 23.09
N ALA A 130 -1.45 -23.77 24.03
CA ALA A 130 -0.70 -24.64 24.92
C ALA A 130 -1.64 -25.39 25.87
N ALA A 131 -2.69 -24.72 26.36
CA ALA A 131 -3.79 -25.37 27.09
C ALA A 131 -4.53 -26.38 26.20
N LEU A 132 -4.81 -26.07 24.94
CA LEU A 132 -5.37 -27.03 23.97
C LEU A 132 -4.46 -28.25 23.76
N LEU A 133 -3.14 -28.03 23.59
CA LEU A 133 -2.13 -29.09 23.45
C LEU A 133 -1.99 -29.94 24.73
N LEU A 134 -2.05 -29.32 25.91
CA LEU A 134 -2.02 -29.99 27.22
C LEU A 134 -3.30 -30.78 27.50
N VAL A 135 -4.47 -30.26 27.13
CA VAL A 135 -5.77 -30.95 27.23
C VAL A 135 -5.82 -32.17 26.30
N THR A 136 -5.16 -32.11 25.14
CA THR A 136 -4.99 -33.27 24.24
C THR A 136 -3.84 -34.21 24.65
N GLY A 137 -3.01 -33.80 25.61
CA GLY A 137 -1.73 -34.44 25.93
C GLY A 137 -1.72 -35.36 27.16
N SER A 138 -2.81 -35.49 27.91
CA SER A 138 -2.82 -36.33 29.12
C SER A 138 -3.99 -37.32 29.18
N ARG A 139 -3.86 -38.40 28.41
CA ARG A 139 -4.00 -39.79 28.90
C ARG A 139 -3.69 -40.79 27.80
N ALA A 140 -2.58 -41.50 27.99
CA ALA A 140 -2.16 -42.63 27.18
C ALA A 140 -3.20 -43.76 27.23
N SER A 141 -3.88 -44.03 26.11
CA SER A 141 -4.06 -45.38 25.56
C SER A 141 -4.90 -45.40 24.28
N ARG A 142 -4.23 -45.87 23.22
CA ARG A 142 -4.75 -46.59 22.05
C ARG A 142 -5.70 -45.86 21.08
N SER A 143 -5.19 -45.71 19.85
CA SER A 143 -5.91 -45.43 18.60
C SER A 143 -6.76 -44.17 18.54
N ARG A 144 -6.06 -43.04 18.43
CA ARG A 144 -6.43 -42.00 17.48
C ARG A 144 -5.17 -41.19 17.15
N SER A 145 -4.66 -41.37 15.94
CA SER A 145 -3.73 -40.43 15.33
C SER A 145 -4.41 -39.08 15.29
N MET A 146 -4.10 -38.19 16.24
CA MET A 146 -4.54 -36.80 16.19
C MET A 146 -3.45 -36.04 15.45
N VAL A 147 -3.62 -36.02 14.13
CA VAL A 147 -2.89 -35.18 13.20
C VAL A 147 -2.96 -33.73 13.71
N ILE A 148 -1.83 -33.17 14.16
CA ILE A 148 -1.69 -31.71 14.12
C ILE A 148 -1.75 -31.39 12.63
N SER A 149 -2.91 -30.96 12.15
CA SER A 149 -3.08 -30.58 10.74
C SER A 149 -1.97 -29.59 10.38
N GLY A 150 -1.28 -29.79 9.25
CA GLY A 150 -0.25 -28.85 8.78
C GLY A 150 -0.77 -27.41 8.69
N GLU A 151 -2.09 -27.25 8.56
CA GLU A 151 -2.83 -25.99 8.58
C GLU A 151 -2.70 -25.20 9.90
N SER A 152 -2.66 -25.89 11.05
CA SER A 152 -2.49 -25.25 12.37
C SER A 152 -1.05 -24.76 12.59
N ALA A 153 -0.06 -25.50 12.06
CA ALA A 153 1.35 -25.09 12.10
C ALA A 153 1.62 -23.91 11.17
N LEU A 154 1.01 -23.91 9.97
CA LEU A 154 1.09 -22.80 9.02
C LEU A 154 0.46 -21.52 9.59
N ARG A 155 -0.71 -21.62 10.22
CA ARG A 155 -1.36 -20.49 10.92
C ARG A 155 -0.44 -19.86 11.96
N TRP A 156 0.26 -20.70 12.72
CA TRP A 156 1.24 -20.23 13.69
C TRP A 156 2.42 -19.52 13.03
N ALA A 157 3.00 -20.09 11.98
CA ALA A 157 4.13 -19.51 11.28
C ALA A 157 3.78 -18.13 10.68
N VAL A 158 2.62 -18.02 10.03
CA VAL A 158 2.11 -16.75 9.50
C VAL A 158 1.96 -15.71 10.61
N ARG A 159 1.39 -16.10 11.75
CA ARG A 159 1.22 -15.20 12.88
C ARG A 159 2.57 -14.73 13.44
N ASP A 160 3.55 -15.61 13.61
CA ASP A 160 4.89 -15.22 14.07
C ASP A 160 5.54 -14.21 13.12
N LEU A 161 5.43 -14.44 11.81
CA LEU A 161 5.93 -13.51 10.79
C LEU A 161 5.24 -12.14 10.88
N VAL A 162 3.91 -12.09 11.05
CA VAL A 162 3.17 -10.83 11.21
C VAL A 162 3.60 -10.08 12.47
N VAL A 163 3.85 -10.80 13.58
CA VAL A 163 4.33 -10.18 14.83
C VAL A 163 5.72 -9.58 14.65
N ARG A 164 6.64 -10.26 13.94
CA ARG A 164 7.96 -9.72 13.59
C ARG A 164 7.83 -8.42 12.78
N LEU A 165 6.92 -8.37 11.80
CA LEU A 165 6.67 -7.13 11.06
C LEU A 165 6.21 -5.97 11.95
N GLN A 166 5.47 -6.28 13.01
CA GLN A 166 4.85 -5.29 13.87
C GLN A 166 5.80 -4.68 14.89
N ILE A 167 6.59 -5.53 15.56
CA ILE A 167 7.41 -5.17 16.73
C ILE A 167 8.86 -4.90 16.37
N GLU A 168 9.42 -5.68 15.44
CA GLU A 168 10.86 -5.68 15.21
C GLU A 168 11.31 -4.31 14.71
N THR A 169 12.36 -3.73 15.29
CA THR A 169 12.85 -2.42 14.85
C THR A 169 13.89 -2.55 13.74
N ASP A 170 14.57 -3.70 13.65
CA ASP A 170 15.58 -3.97 12.62
C ASP A 170 14.93 -4.15 11.23
N PRO A 171 15.27 -3.29 10.25
CA PRO A 171 14.74 -3.38 8.91
C PRO A 171 15.16 -4.66 8.17
N ARG A 172 16.30 -5.28 8.51
CA ARG A 172 16.74 -6.52 7.84
C ARG A 172 15.85 -7.68 8.24
N SER A 173 15.49 -7.75 9.51
CA SER A 173 14.60 -8.80 10.00
C SER A 173 13.16 -8.62 9.52
N LYS A 174 12.64 -7.37 9.46
CA LYS A 174 11.39 -7.09 8.73
C LYS A 174 11.45 -7.53 7.28
N HIS A 175 12.54 -7.26 6.59
CA HIS A 175 12.72 -7.67 5.19
C HIS A 175 12.70 -9.20 5.03
N ARG A 176 13.35 -9.95 5.94
CA ARG A 176 13.29 -11.42 5.94
C ARG A 176 11.88 -11.95 6.22
N ALA A 177 11.19 -11.38 7.20
CA ALA A 177 9.81 -11.77 7.50
C ALA A 177 8.86 -11.47 6.32
N LEU A 178 9.03 -10.31 5.67
CA LEU A 178 8.32 -9.98 4.43
C LEU A 178 8.64 -10.96 3.30
N ALA A 179 9.90 -11.35 3.15
CA ALA A 179 10.30 -12.34 2.15
C ALA A 179 9.53 -13.66 2.35
N SER A 180 9.50 -14.19 3.57
CA SER A 180 8.77 -15.41 3.86
C SER A 180 7.26 -15.28 3.67
N ILE A 181 6.67 -14.11 3.96
CA ILE A 181 5.25 -13.85 3.67
C ILE A 181 5.01 -13.82 2.16
N VAL A 182 5.90 -13.19 1.39
CA VAL A 182 5.79 -13.14 -0.08
C VAL A 182 5.86 -14.55 -0.67
N ASP A 183 6.83 -15.37 -0.26
CA ASP A 183 6.98 -16.75 -0.73
C ASP A 183 5.74 -17.59 -0.41
N LEU A 184 5.17 -17.38 0.79
CA LEU A 184 3.95 -18.05 1.25
C LEU A 184 2.71 -17.64 0.45
N LEU A 185 2.59 -16.36 0.07
CA LEU A 185 1.52 -15.84 -0.78
C LEU A 185 1.68 -16.25 -2.25
N GLU A 186 2.89 -16.60 -2.68
CA GLU A 186 3.17 -17.04 -4.04
C GLU A 186 2.86 -18.54 -4.24
N GLY A 187 2.92 -19.34 -3.16
CA GLY A 187 2.67 -20.77 -3.20
C GLY A 187 1.20 -21.18 -3.27
N ASP A 188 0.31 -20.58 -2.47
CA ASP A 188 -1.13 -20.91 -2.42
C ASP A 188 -1.97 -19.67 -2.09
N ASP A 189 -2.94 -19.33 -2.93
CA ASP A 189 -3.84 -18.20 -2.73
C ASP A 189 -4.67 -18.33 -1.43
N LYS A 190 -4.89 -19.55 -0.89
CA LYS A 190 -5.53 -19.76 0.42
C LYS A 190 -4.75 -19.13 1.57
N ASN A 191 -3.44 -18.97 1.40
CA ASN A 191 -2.59 -18.36 2.41
C ASN A 191 -2.85 -16.85 2.54
N ALA A 192 -3.45 -16.21 1.54
CA ALA A 192 -3.86 -14.81 1.60
C ALA A 192 -4.88 -14.59 2.74
N VAL A 193 -5.90 -15.45 2.82
CA VAL A 193 -6.90 -15.43 3.89
C VAL A 193 -6.25 -15.60 5.26
N LEU A 194 -5.24 -16.47 5.33
CA LEU A 194 -4.52 -16.71 6.57
C LEU A 194 -3.73 -15.48 7.03
N VAL A 195 -2.96 -14.85 6.13
CA VAL A 195 -2.21 -13.62 6.40
C VAL A 195 -3.14 -12.49 6.82
N ALA A 196 -4.26 -12.33 6.11
CA ALA A 196 -5.30 -11.35 6.43
C ALA A 196 -5.86 -11.58 7.85
N SER A 197 -6.32 -12.81 8.15
CA SER A 197 -6.91 -13.18 9.44
C SER A 197 -5.98 -13.01 10.65
N GLN A 198 -4.66 -12.98 10.46
CA GLN A 198 -3.67 -12.77 11.51
C GLN A 198 -3.25 -11.30 11.66
N GLY A 199 -3.95 -10.36 11.00
CA GLY A 199 -3.62 -8.93 11.07
C GLY A 199 -2.43 -8.54 10.19
N GLY A 200 -2.15 -9.33 9.15
CA GLY A 200 -1.07 -9.06 8.20
C GLY A 200 -1.33 -7.81 7.35
N ILE A 201 -2.58 -7.57 6.93
CA ILE A 201 -2.92 -6.43 6.06
C ILE A 201 -2.56 -5.07 6.70
N PRO A 202 -3.04 -4.73 7.92
CA PRO A 202 -2.67 -3.47 8.57
C PRO A 202 -1.15 -3.31 8.73
N ALA A 203 -0.46 -4.41 9.07
CA ALA A 203 1.00 -4.41 9.23
C ALA A 203 1.71 -4.12 7.89
N LEU A 204 1.26 -4.73 6.79
CA LEU A 204 1.83 -4.54 5.47
C LEU A 204 1.57 -3.13 4.92
N VAL A 205 0.36 -2.59 5.09
CA VAL A 205 0.03 -1.22 4.65
C VAL A 205 0.90 -0.20 5.37
N ARG A 206 1.11 -0.34 6.68
CA ARG A 206 2.00 0.54 7.47
C ARG A 206 3.46 0.49 6.97
N LEU A 207 3.91 -0.65 6.44
CA LEU A 207 5.27 -0.80 5.92
C LEU A 207 5.49 -0.15 4.53
N LEU A 208 4.44 0.34 3.88
CA LEU A 208 4.52 1.11 2.63
C LEU A 208 4.96 2.58 2.86
N ASP A 209 4.90 3.06 4.10
CA ASP A 209 5.17 4.45 4.45
C ASP A 209 6.58 4.91 4.05
N ALA A 210 6.69 6.20 3.72
CA ALA A 210 7.92 6.81 3.22
C ALA A 210 9.09 6.74 4.22
N GLY A 211 8.80 6.59 5.52
CA GLY A 211 9.82 6.43 6.56
C GLY A 211 10.50 5.06 6.59
N MET A 212 9.96 4.07 5.86
CA MET A 212 10.55 2.72 5.80
C MET A 212 11.66 2.62 4.74
N PRO A 213 12.70 1.79 4.97
CA PRO A 213 13.74 1.58 3.96
C PRO A 213 13.16 1.02 2.66
N CYS A 214 13.74 1.40 1.52
CA CYS A 214 13.25 1.02 0.19
C CYS A 214 13.07 -0.50 0.03
N ALA A 215 14.02 -1.30 0.52
CA ALA A 215 13.95 -2.77 0.46
C ALA A 215 12.76 -3.36 1.26
N VAL A 216 12.32 -2.68 2.32
CA VAL A 216 11.14 -3.09 3.11
C VAL A 216 9.87 -2.69 2.36
N ARG A 217 9.80 -1.44 1.87
CA ARG A 217 8.65 -0.93 1.11
C ARG A 217 8.38 -1.75 -0.15
N GLU A 218 9.43 -2.15 -0.86
CA GLU A 218 9.35 -2.99 -2.05
C GLU A 218 8.73 -4.36 -1.76
N ARG A 219 9.23 -5.05 -0.73
CA ARG A 219 8.68 -6.36 -0.34
C ARG A 219 7.27 -6.24 0.22
N ALA A 220 6.97 -5.17 0.97
CA ALA A 220 5.62 -4.90 1.45
C ALA A 220 4.65 -4.68 0.28
N ALA A 221 5.03 -3.89 -0.73
CA ALA A 221 4.23 -3.70 -1.94
C ALA A 221 4.02 -5.00 -2.71
N SER A 222 5.04 -5.86 -2.77
CA SER A 222 4.95 -7.17 -3.39
C SER A 222 3.96 -8.10 -2.67
N ALA A 223 3.93 -8.08 -1.34
CA ALA A 223 2.94 -8.82 -0.55
C ALA A 223 1.53 -8.24 -0.73
N VAL A 224 1.38 -6.92 -0.68
CA VAL A 224 0.11 -6.21 -0.89
C VAL A 224 -0.45 -6.50 -2.28
N TYR A 225 0.37 -6.51 -3.32
CA TYR A 225 -0.05 -6.90 -4.67
C TYR A 225 -0.60 -8.33 -4.71
N ARG A 226 0.08 -9.30 -4.09
CA ARG A 226 -0.40 -10.68 -4.03
C ARG A 226 -1.73 -10.80 -3.29
N LEU A 227 -1.88 -10.06 -2.19
CA LEU A 227 -3.15 -9.97 -1.46
C LEU A 227 -4.24 -9.31 -2.29
N ALA A 228 -3.95 -8.23 -3.02
CA ALA A 228 -4.93 -7.54 -3.88
C ALA A 228 -5.39 -8.44 -5.05
N ARG A 229 -4.49 -9.29 -5.57
CA ARG A 229 -4.82 -10.28 -6.60
C ARG A 229 -5.70 -11.40 -6.05
N ALA A 230 -5.65 -11.69 -4.75
CA ALA A 230 -6.53 -12.64 -4.09
C ALA A 230 -7.88 -11.97 -3.78
N SER A 231 -8.95 -12.43 -4.44
CA SER A 231 -10.29 -11.84 -4.36
C SER A 231 -10.89 -11.74 -2.94
N CYS A 232 -10.35 -12.47 -1.98
CA CYS A 232 -10.80 -12.45 -0.58
C CYS A 232 -10.29 -11.25 0.23
N CYS A 233 -9.21 -10.57 -0.20
CA CYS A 233 -8.53 -9.56 0.61
C CYS A 233 -8.75 -8.11 0.12
N GLU A 234 -9.41 -7.91 -1.03
CA GLU A 234 -9.65 -6.58 -1.61
C GLU A 234 -10.35 -5.63 -0.62
N GLN A 235 -11.47 -6.05 -0.06
CA GLN A 235 -12.28 -5.23 0.84
C GLN A 235 -11.51 -4.83 2.11
N GLU A 236 -10.72 -5.75 2.67
CA GLU A 236 -9.88 -5.47 3.84
C GLU A 236 -8.74 -4.50 3.50
N LEU A 237 -8.10 -4.63 2.33
CA LEU A 237 -7.08 -3.69 1.87
C LEU A 237 -7.64 -2.26 1.69
N ILE A 238 -8.85 -2.14 1.18
CA ILE A 238 -9.54 -0.85 1.04
C ILE A 238 -9.90 -0.29 2.43
N ALA A 239 -10.43 -1.13 3.33
CA ALA A 239 -10.76 -0.71 4.70
C ALA A 239 -9.54 -0.21 5.49
N GLU A 240 -8.36 -0.80 5.26
CA GLU A 240 -7.09 -0.39 5.87
C GLU A 240 -6.40 0.77 5.13
N ASN A 241 -7.10 1.45 4.20
CA ASN A 241 -6.59 2.58 3.44
C ASN A 241 -5.27 2.28 2.69
N ALA A 242 -5.22 1.18 1.94
CA ALA A 242 -4.04 0.84 1.14
C ALA A 242 -3.79 1.80 -0.05
N LEU A 243 -4.82 2.45 -0.60
CA LEU A 243 -4.70 3.26 -1.82
C LEU A 243 -3.70 4.43 -1.69
N PRO A 244 -3.77 5.32 -0.67
CA PRO A 244 -2.87 6.47 -0.60
C PRO A 244 -1.39 6.10 -0.45
N PRO A 245 -0.99 5.14 0.40
CA PRO A 245 0.40 4.68 0.45
C PRO A 245 0.89 4.08 -0.88
N LEU A 246 0.02 3.36 -1.61
CA LEU A 246 0.36 2.79 -2.92
C LEU A 246 0.58 3.89 -3.97
N VAL A 247 -0.26 4.93 -4.00
CA VAL A 247 -0.07 6.10 -4.89
C VAL A 247 1.26 6.80 -4.60
N ARG A 248 1.57 7.06 -3.32
CA ARG A 248 2.87 7.65 -2.91
C ARG A 248 4.06 6.77 -3.33
N LEU A 249 3.88 5.46 -3.41
CA LEU A 249 4.93 4.53 -3.85
C LEU A 249 5.18 4.63 -5.36
N LEU A 250 4.16 4.97 -6.18
CA LEU A 250 4.35 5.22 -7.62
C LEU A 250 5.29 6.40 -7.88
N GLU A 251 5.29 7.40 -7.01
CA GLU A 251 6.15 8.59 -7.12
C GLU A 251 7.56 8.31 -6.58
N SER A 252 7.65 7.77 -5.36
CA SER A 252 8.89 7.68 -4.57
C SER A 252 9.57 6.30 -4.53
N GLY A 253 8.92 5.26 -5.06
CA GLY A 253 9.41 3.87 -4.98
C GLY A 253 10.54 3.53 -5.94
N THR A 254 11.20 2.39 -5.69
CA THR A 254 12.09 1.72 -6.66
C THR A 254 11.29 1.21 -7.86
N GLY A 255 11.95 0.83 -8.96
CA GLY A 255 11.25 0.29 -10.14
C GLY A 255 10.33 -0.90 -9.80
N LEU A 256 10.83 -1.86 -9.01
CA LEU A 256 10.04 -3.00 -8.54
C LEU A 256 8.92 -2.60 -7.57
N ALA A 257 9.16 -1.63 -6.68
CA ALA A 257 8.12 -1.13 -5.78
C ALA A 257 6.99 -0.44 -6.56
N LYS A 258 7.33 0.36 -7.58
CA LYS A 258 6.37 1.01 -8.48
C LYS A 258 5.56 -0.02 -9.27
N GLU A 259 6.21 -1.04 -9.81
CA GLU A 259 5.57 -2.14 -10.54
C GLU A 259 4.58 -2.94 -9.66
N CYS A 260 4.99 -3.30 -8.44
CA CYS A 260 4.11 -3.97 -7.49
C CYS A 260 2.94 -3.06 -7.07
N ALA A 261 3.21 -1.79 -6.78
CA ALA A 261 2.16 -0.85 -6.38
C ALA A 261 1.13 -0.63 -7.48
N VAL A 262 1.55 -0.40 -8.72
CA VAL A 262 0.60 -0.17 -9.82
C VAL A 262 -0.20 -1.43 -10.14
N SER A 263 0.41 -2.61 -10.01
CA SER A 263 -0.29 -3.88 -10.20
C SER A 263 -1.32 -4.13 -9.10
N ALA A 264 -0.99 -3.77 -7.84
CA ALA A 264 -1.97 -3.78 -6.74
C ALA A 264 -3.13 -2.81 -7.01
N LEU A 265 -2.84 -1.57 -7.44
CA LEU A 265 -3.87 -0.58 -7.76
C LEU A 265 -4.76 -1.03 -8.92
N HIS A 266 -4.22 -1.67 -9.94
CA HIS A 266 -5.00 -2.25 -11.02
C HIS A 266 -6.00 -3.30 -10.50
N CYS A 267 -5.58 -4.19 -9.61
CA CYS A 267 -6.48 -5.16 -8.98
C CYS A 267 -7.56 -4.49 -8.11
N LEU A 268 -7.20 -3.47 -7.32
CA LEU A 268 -8.10 -2.83 -6.37
C LEU A 268 -9.13 -1.88 -7.04
N THR A 269 -8.93 -1.47 -8.29
CA THR A 269 -9.76 -0.46 -8.97
C THR A 269 -10.93 -1.04 -9.78
N TYR A 270 -11.25 -2.32 -9.62
CA TYR A 270 -12.33 -2.95 -10.39
C TYR A 270 -13.71 -2.38 -10.07
N THR A 271 -13.92 -1.87 -8.85
CA THR A 271 -15.16 -1.21 -8.44
C THR A 271 -15.10 0.31 -8.68
N PRO A 272 -16.23 0.94 -9.06
CA PRO A 272 -16.26 2.38 -9.33
C PRO A 272 -15.94 3.21 -8.08
N GLU A 273 -16.29 2.73 -6.89
CA GLU A 273 -15.97 3.39 -5.61
C GLU A 273 -14.45 3.45 -5.39
N ASN A 274 -13.75 2.34 -5.61
CA ASN A 274 -12.30 2.29 -5.46
C ASN A 274 -11.59 3.13 -6.53
N ALA A 275 -12.10 3.12 -7.77
CA ALA A 275 -11.60 3.98 -8.84
C ALA A 275 -11.73 5.48 -8.51
N ARG A 276 -12.88 5.91 -7.97
CA ARG A 276 -13.08 7.30 -7.50
C ARG A 276 -12.13 7.64 -6.35
N SER A 277 -11.97 6.72 -5.40
CA SER A 277 -11.03 6.91 -4.28
C SER A 277 -9.60 7.05 -4.78
N LEU A 278 -9.15 6.22 -5.72
CA LEU A 278 -7.82 6.32 -6.30
C LEU A 278 -7.61 7.67 -7.00
N ALA A 279 -8.59 8.12 -7.80
CA ALA A 279 -8.53 9.41 -8.47
C ALA A 279 -8.45 10.58 -7.47
N ALA A 280 -9.24 10.54 -6.40
CA ALA A 280 -9.24 11.57 -5.34
C ALA A 280 -7.88 11.70 -4.62
N HIS A 281 -7.08 10.63 -4.60
CA HIS A 281 -5.73 10.65 -4.02
C HIS A 281 -4.62 11.02 -5.02
N GLY A 282 -4.98 11.58 -6.18
CA GLY A 282 -4.00 11.97 -7.22
C GLY A 282 -3.51 10.79 -8.07
N GLY A 283 -4.24 9.67 -8.07
CA GLY A 283 -3.83 8.46 -8.79
C GLY A 283 -3.73 8.63 -10.30
N VAL A 284 -4.52 9.53 -10.91
CA VAL A 284 -4.53 9.74 -12.37
C VAL A 284 -3.16 10.18 -12.87
N ALA A 285 -2.63 11.29 -12.35
CA ALA A 285 -1.30 11.80 -12.69
C ALA A 285 -0.20 10.74 -12.47
N ALA A 286 -0.23 10.04 -11.34
CA ALA A 286 0.74 9.01 -11.00
C ALA A 286 0.68 7.82 -11.99
N LEU A 287 -0.52 7.36 -12.37
CA LEU A 287 -0.70 6.29 -13.35
C LEU A 287 -0.20 6.71 -14.74
N VAL A 288 -0.51 7.93 -15.20
CA VAL A 288 -0.02 8.43 -16.50
C VAL A 288 1.51 8.51 -16.53
N GLN A 289 2.15 8.89 -15.42
CA GLN A 289 3.61 8.85 -15.30
C GLN A 289 4.18 7.42 -15.42
N ILE A 290 3.53 6.43 -14.79
CA ILE A 290 3.94 5.03 -14.93
C ILE A 290 3.74 4.52 -16.36
N CYS A 291 2.65 4.90 -17.04
CA CYS A 291 2.47 4.59 -18.47
C CYS A 291 3.64 5.11 -19.33
N ARG A 292 4.23 6.27 -18.97
CA ARG A 292 5.30 6.89 -19.75
C ARG A 292 6.69 6.31 -19.47
N TYR A 293 7.01 6.06 -18.20
CA TYR A 293 8.38 5.74 -17.77
C TYR A 293 8.49 4.44 -16.97
N GLY A 294 7.41 3.68 -16.82
CA GLY A 294 7.39 2.41 -16.12
C GLY A 294 8.09 1.28 -16.87
N THR A 295 8.33 0.17 -16.17
CA THR A 295 8.69 -1.10 -16.81
C THR A 295 7.54 -1.59 -17.70
N PRO A 296 7.78 -2.49 -18.67
CA PRO A 296 6.72 -2.99 -19.55
C PRO A 296 5.52 -3.58 -18.81
N LEU A 297 5.75 -4.27 -17.69
CA LEU A 297 4.68 -4.80 -16.84
C LEU A 297 3.94 -3.67 -16.11
N ALA A 298 4.69 -2.71 -15.54
CA ALA A 298 4.09 -1.56 -14.87
C ALA A 298 3.24 -0.71 -15.83
N GLN A 299 3.68 -0.52 -17.08
CA GLN A 299 2.93 0.19 -18.11
C GLN A 299 1.60 -0.50 -18.43
N ALA A 300 1.60 -1.83 -18.57
CA ALA A 300 0.39 -2.60 -18.81
C ALA A 300 -0.60 -2.49 -17.63
N SER A 301 -0.11 -2.67 -16.40
CA SER A 301 -0.92 -2.49 -15.19
C SER A 301 -1.45 -1.06 -15.04
N ALA A 302 -0.64 -0.04 -15.37
CA ALA A 302 -1.05 1.35 -15.33
C ALA A 302 -2.16 1.65 -16.33
N ALA A 303 -2.01 1.20 -17.59
CA ALA A 303 -3.03 1.34 -18.61
C ALA A 303 -4.33 0.60 -18.21
N GLY A 304 -4.22 -0.58 -17.59
CA GLY A 304 -5.35 -1.32 -17.04
C GLY A 304 -6.07 -0.58 -15.90
N ALA A 305 -5.33 0.03 -14.98
CA ALA A 305 -5.91 0.89 -13.95
C ALA A 305 -6.59 2.13 -14.55
N ILE A 306 -5.98 2.77 -15.56
CA ILE A 306 -6.60 3.91 -16.27
C ILE A 306 -7.88 3.47 -16.99
N LYS A 307 -7.91 2.28 -17.61
CA LYS A 307 -9.13 1.69 -18.19
C LYS A 307 -10.23 1.56 -17.15
N ASN A 308 -9.92 1.02 -15.96
CA ASN A 308 -10.90 0.88 -14.89
C ASN A 308 -11.45 2.25 -14.45
N LEU A 309 -10.57 3.23 -14.29
CA LEU A 309 -10.95 4.61 -13.94
C LEU A 309 -11.82 5.24 -15.05
N ALA A 310 -11.46 5.06 -16.32
CA ALA A 310 -12.24 5.54 -17.46
C ALA A 310 -13.62 4.88 -17.54
N GLY A 311 -13.79 3.66 -17.00
CA GLY A 311 -15.09 3.02 -16.83
C GLY A 311 -16.08 3.88 -16.04
N VAL A 312 -15.59 4.70 -15.09
CA VAL A 312 -16.40 5.64 -14.32
C VAL A 312 -16.59 6.94 -15.11
N THR A 313 -17.82 7.20 -15.54
CA THR A 313 -18.15 8.32 -16.45
C THR A 313 -17.67 9.68 -15.96
N GLU A 314 -17.78 9.96 -14.65
CA GLU A 314 -17.38 11.24 -14.06
C GLU A 314 -15.87 11.46 -14.05
N LEU A 315 -15.05 10.40 -14.11
CA LEU A 315 -13.59 10.49 -14.09
C LEU A 315 -12.98 10.71 -15.47
N ARG A 316 -13.73 10.47 -16.56
CA ARG A 316 -13.20 10.51 -17.93
C ARG A 316 -12.64 11.88 -18.31
N THR A 317 -13.31 12.96 -17.89
CA THR A 317 -12.82 14.33 -18.13
C THR A 317 -11.54 14.59 -17.35
N ALA A 318 -11.47 14.20 -16.08
CA ALA A 318 -10.24 14.34 -15.28
C ALA A 318 -9.05 13.59 -15.89
N ILE A 319 -9.28 12.38 -16.45
CA ILE A 319 -8.23 11.62 -17.14
C ILE A 319 -7.79 12.33 -18.44
N ALA A 320 -8.75 12.83 -19.23
CA ALA A 320 -8.46 13.53 -20.48
C ALA A 320 -7.77 14.90 -20.26
N GLU A 321 -8.12 15.59 -19.18
CA GLU A 321 -7.66 16.95 -18.83
C GLU A 321 -6.49 16.97 -17.85
N GLU A 322 -5.78 15.85 -17.67
CA GLU A 322 -4.63 15.80 -16.76
C GLU A 322 -3.52 16.76 -17.24
N ASP A 323 -3.59 18.00 -16.77
CA ASP A 323 -2.83 19.18 -17.21
C ASP A 323 -1.48 19.34 -16.52
N GLY A 324 -1.23 18.57 -15.47
CA GLY A 324 0.02 18.60 -14.73
C GLY A 324 1.22 18.02 -15.49
N LEU A 325 1.02 17.46 -16.69
CA LEU A 325 2.01 16.69 -17.43
C LEU A 325 2.34 17.32 -18.79
N SER A 326 3.60 17.16 -19.24
CA SER A 326 4.05 17.69 -20.54
C SER A 326 3.38 17.05 -21.76
N GLU A 327 2.76 15.87 -21.57
CA GLU A 327 1.88 15.20 -22.53
C GLU A 327 0.66 14.67 -21.76
N GLY A 328 -0.54 14.93 -22.27
CA GLY A 328 -1.79 14.46 -21.66
C GLY A 328 -1.96 12.93 -21.74
N ALA A 329 -2.88 12.37 -20.95
CA ALA A 329 -3.08 10.93 -20.84
C ALA A 329 -3.35 10.26 -22.20
N VAL A 330 -4.13 10.89 -23.09
CA VAL A 330 -4.43 10.36 -24.43
C VAL A 330 -3.16 10.19 -25.26
N ALA A 331 -2.26 11.18 -25.26
CA ALA A 331 -1.01 11.10 -26.01
C ALA A 331 -0.11 9.97 -25.49
N VAL A 332 -0.02 9.81 -24.16
CA VAL A 332 0.77 8.75 -23.54
C VAL A 332 0.20 7.36 -23.87
N LEU A 333 -1.12 7.19 -23.81
CA LEU A 333 -1.77 5.92 -24.16
C LEU A 333 -1.61 5.59 -25.66
N LEU A 334 -1.70 6.57 -26.55
CA LEU A 334 -1.42 6.37 -27.98
C LEU A 334 0.04 5.92 -28.20
N GLY A 335 1.00 6.52 -27.47
CA GLY A 335 2.38 6.08 -27.46
C GLY A 335 2.52 4.60 -27.06
N LEU A 336 1.82 4.17 -26.00
CA LEU A 336 1.80 2.77 -25.59
C LEU A 336 1.20 1.83 -26.64
N VAL A 337 0.16 2.26 -27.37
CA VAL A 337 -0.39 1.45 -28.47
C VAL A 337 0.63 1.23 -29.58
N LEU A 338 1.52 2.19 -29.83
CA LEU A 338 2.61 2.04 -30.82
C LEU A 338 3.72 1.12 -30.30
N SER A 339 4.30 1.47 -29.16
CA SER A 339 5.60 0.93 -28.72
C SER A 339 5.53 -0.02 -27.52
N GLY A 340 4.36 -0.21 -26.91
CA GLY A 340 4.17 -1.06 -25.74
C GLY A 340 4.24 -2.56 -26.05
N THR A 341 4.25 -3.38 -25.00
CA THR A 341 4.02 -4.83 -25.09
C THR A 341 2.57 -5.12 -25.48
N ASP A 342 2.28 -6.34 -25.93
CA ASP A 342 0.91 -6.70 -26.33
C ASP A 342 -0.11 -6.44 -25.21
N ALA A 343 0.23 -6.80 -23.97
CA ALA A 343 -0.62 -6.50 -22.80
C ALA A 343 -0.82 -4.99 -22.57
N ALA A 344 0.23 -4.17 -22.75
CA ALA A 344 0.11 -2.72 -22.61
C ALA A 344 -0.67 -2.08 -23.76
N ARG A 345 -0.51 -2.59 -24.99
CA ARG A 345 -1.25 -2.16 -26.17
C ARG A 345 -2.73 -2.44 -26.04
N ASP A 346 -3.08 -3.64 -25.58
CA ASP A 346 -4.47 -4.04 -25.38
C ASP A 346 -5.13 -3.18 -24.29
N ALA A 347 -4.48 -3.06 -23.13
CA ALA A 347 -4.99 -2.23 -22.03
C ALA A 347 -5.10 -0.75 -22.41
N ALA A 348 -4.13 -0.20 -23.15
CA ALA A 348 -4.17 1.18 -23.61
C ALA A 348 -5.25 1.40 -24.68
N SER A 349 -5.44 0.43 -25.59
CA SER A 349 -6.49 0.49 -26.61
C SER A 349 -7.88 0.46 -25.98
N ASP A 350 -8.09 -0.41 -24.99
CA ASP A 350 -9.34 -0.47 -24.21
C ASP A 350 -9.60 0.85 -23.47
N ALA A 351 -8.59 1.41 -22.79
CA ALA A 351 -8.71 2.68 -22.11
C ALA A 351 -9.08 3.81 -23.08
N LEU A 352 -8.39 3.90 -24.22
CA LEU A 352 -8.67 4.89 -25.27
C LEU A 352 -10.05 4.71 -25.87
N GLN A 353 -10.54 3.48 -26.06
CA GLN A 353 -11.87 3.22 -26.57
C GLN A 353 -12.96 3.75 -25.62
N ILE A 354 -12.81 3.52 -24.31
CA ILE A 354 -13.75 4.03 -23.30
C ILE A 354 -13.68 5.56 -23.21
N LEU A 355 -12.47 6.13 -23.25
CA LEU A 355 -12.28 7.58 -23.26
C LEU A 355 -12.88 8.21 -24.53
N ALA A 356 -12.77 7.55 -25.69
CA ALA A 356 -13.34 8.03 -26.95
C ALA A 356 -14.85 8.28 -26.85
N GLU A 357 -15.59 7.46 -26.09
CA GLU A 357 -17.02 7.64 -25.87
C GLU A 357 -17.32 8.93 -25.08
N ALA A 358 -16.39 9.39 -24.23
CA ALA A 358 -16.54 10.64 -23.47
C ALA A 358 -16.42 11.89 -24.36
N TYR A 359 -15.54 11.86 -25.37
CA TYR A 359 -15.27 12.98 -26.28
C TYR A 359 -16.47 13.39 -27.15
N GLY A 360 -17.58 12.64 -27.14
CA GLY A 360 -18.82 13.00 -27.86
C GLY A 360 -19.94 13.59 -26.99
N ALA A 361 -19.89 13.44 -25.66
CA ALA A 361 -21.03 13.73 -24.79
C ALA A 361 -20.91 15.06 -24.01
N THR A 362 -19.70 15.49 -23.64
CA THR A 362 -19.52 16.63 -22.72
C THR A 362 -18.31 17.52 -23.01
N HIS A 363 -17.38 17.11 -23.88
CA HIS A 363 -16.14 17.85 -24.16
C HIS A 363 -15.80 17.85 -25.65
N GLY A 364 -15.64 19.04 -26.25
CA GLY A 364 -15.25 19.25 -27.65
C GLY A 364 -13.85 18.76 -28.06
N GLY A 365 -13.19 17.98 -27.18
CA GLY A 365 -11.80 17.57 -27.28
C GLY A 365 -10.80 18.72 -27.16
N ARG A 366 -9.55 18.40 -26.79
CA ARG A 366 -8.47 19.38 -26.81
C ARG A 366 -7.78 19.34 -28.16
N LEU A 367 -7.31 20.50 -28.64
CA LEU A 367 -6.55 20.56 -29.88
C LEU A 367 -5.28 19.69 -29.79
N GLY A 368 -4.65 19.65 -28.62
CA GLY A 368 -3.50 18.78 -28.34
C GLY A 368 -3.82 17.29 -28.50
N ASP A 369 -5.05 16.84 -28.17
CA ASP A 369 -5.46 15.45 -28.36
C ASP A 369 -5.60 15.14 -29.86
N VAL A 370 -6.19 16.05 -30.63
CA VAL A 370 -6.31 15.90 -32.09
C VAL A 370 -4.93 15.82 -32.74
N GLU A 371 -4.00 16.68 -32.34
CA GLU A 371 -2.62 16.63 -32.82
C GLU A 371 -1.91 15.32 -32.46
N ALA A 372 -2.08 14.84 -31.22
CA ALA A 372 -1.51 13.57 -30.79
C ALA A 372 -2.07 12.39 -31.60
N ILE A 373 -3.38 12.37 -31.84
CA ILE A 373 -4.03 11.35 -32.68
C ILE A 373 -3.51 11.40 -34.12
N LEU A 374 -3.35 12.60 -34.70
CA LEU A 374 -2.81 12.76 -36.05
C LEU A 374 -1.37 12.27 -36.14
N ARG A 375 -0.50 12.64 -35.19
CA ARG A 375 0.88 12.13 -35.10
C ARG A 375 0.91 10.61 -34.99
N PHE A 376 0.02 10.04 -34.18
CA PHE A 376 -0.13 8.59 -34.06
C PHE A 376 -0.54 7.95 -35.40
N LEU A 377 -1.55 8.48 -36.09
CA LEU A 377 -1.98 7.96 -37.39
C LEU A 377 -0.88 8.02 -38.47
N SER A 378 -0.08 9.09 -38.48
CA SER A 378 1.07 9.23 -39.38
C SER A 378 2.20 8.24 -39.10
N SER A 379 2.19 7.57 -37.94
CA SER A 379 3.24 6.61 -37.55
C SER A 379 2.96 5.16 -37.99
N PHE A 380 1.92 4.94 -38.82
CA PHE A 380 1.46 3.63 -39.27
C PHE A 380 1.14 2.67 -38.11
N PRO A 381 0.16 3.01 -37.26
CA PRO A 381 -0.19 2.23 -36.09
C PRO A 381 -0.80 0.86 -36.48
N PRO A 382 -0.80 -0.11 -35.54
CA PRO A 382 -1.48 -1.38 -35.74
C PRO A 382 -2.97 -1.17 -36.08
N PRO A 383 -3.63 -2.09 -36.83
CA PRO A 383 -4.99 -1.90 -37.32
C PRO A 383 -5.99 -1.54 -36.22
N GLN A 384 -5.89 -2.20 -35.06
CA GLN A 384 -6.75 -1.91 -33.91
C GLN A 384 -6.52 -0.50 -33.36
N GLY A 385 -5.26 -0.08 -33.23
CA GLY A 385 -4.91 1.28 -32.84
C GLY A 385 -5.42 2.33 -33.82
N ARG A 386 -5.29 2.09 -35.14
CA ARG A 386 -5.84 2.97 -36.19
C ARG A 386 -7.35 3.13 -36.05
N ARG A 387 -8.08 2.03 -35.84
CA ARG A 387 -9.55 2.06 -35.66
C ARG A 387 -9.96 2.90 -34.44
N VAL A 388 -9.26 2.74 -33.32
CA VAL A 388 -9.52 3.53 -32.09
C VAL A 388 -9.25 5.01 -32.34
N ALA A 389 -8.11 5.35 -32.95
CA ALA A 389 -7.74 6.72 -33.29
C ALA A 389 -8.75 7.42 -34.22
N VAL A 390 -9.18 6.75 -35.29
CA VAL A 390 -10.21 7.28 -36.20
C VAL A 390 -11.56 7.46 -35.49
N ARG A 391 -11.94 6.54 -34.60
CA ARG A 391 -13.15 6.67 -33.79
C ARG A 391 -13.09 7.87 -32.85
N MET A 392 -11.95 8.11 -32.21
CA MET A 392 -11.72 9.30 -31.38
C MET A 392 -11.90 10.58 -32.19
N LEU A 393 -11.27 10.70 -33.38
CA LEU A 393 -11.44 11.86 -34.26
C LEU A 393 -12.91 12.06 -34.65
N ARG A 394 -13.64 10.97 -34.95
CA ARG A 394 -15.07 11.04 -35.30
C ARG A 394 -15.91 11.58 -34.14
N ASN A 395 -15.62 11.15 -32.91
CA ASN A 395 -16.34 11.62 -31.72
C ASN A 395 -16.01 13.08 -31.40
N ILE A 396 -14.73 13.48 -31.49
CA ILE A 396 -14.29 14.88 -31.33
C ILE A 396 -14.94 15.78 -32.38
N SER A 397 -14.97 15.33 -33.64
CA SER A 397 -15.63 16.04 -34.75
C SER A 397 -17.11 16.32 -34.48
N ARG A 398 -17.85 15.33 -33.94
CA ARG A 398 -19.26 15.47 -33.56
C ARG A 398 -19.50 16.45 -32.42
N ALA A 399 -18.55 16.59 -31.50
CA ALA A 399 -18.67 17.51 -30.37
C ALA A 399 -18.48 19.00 -30.77
N GLY A 400 -17.92 19.27 -31.96
CA GLY A 400 -17.77 20.63 -32.50
C GLY A 400 -16.64 21.45 -31.87
N GLY A 401 -16.66 22.77 -32.08
CA GLY A 401 -15.60 23.68 -31.61
C GLY A 401 -14.31 23.62 -32.43
N VAL A 402 -13.23 24.22 -31.90
CA VAL A 402 -11.93 24.33 -32.59
C VAL A 402 -11.31 22.95 -32.84
N ALA A 403 -11.28 22.09 -31.82
CA ALA A 403 -10.78 20.73 -31.95
C ALA A 403 -11.69 19.84 -32.82
N GLY A 404 -13.01 19.96 -32.72
CA GLY A 404 -13.95 19.29 -33.62
C GLY A 404 -13.75 19.67 -35.09
N THR A 405 -13.54 20.95 -35.39
CA THR A 405 -13.25 21.43 -36.75
C THR A 405 -11.93 20.86 -37.27
N ALA A 406 -10.88 20.84 -36.43
CA ALA A 406 -9.61 20.22 -36.78
C ALA A 406 -9.75 18.71 -37.05
N ALA A 407 -10.52 18.00 -36.22
CA ALA A 407 -10.79 16.57 -36.38
C ALA A 407 -11.61 16.28 -37.64
N TYR A 408 -12.62 17.10 -37.97
CA TYR A 408 -13.39 17.00 -39.21
C TYR A 408 -12.48 17.14 -40.44
N ASN A 409 -11.63 18.17 -40.47
CA ASN A 409 -10.69 18.40 -41.57
C ASN A 409 -9.66 17.26 -41.70
N ALA A 410 -9.23 16.68 -40.57
CA ALA A 410 -8.35 15.51 -40.56
C ALA A 410 -9.03 14.28 -41.17
N LEU A 411 -10.28 14.00 -40.79
CA LEU A 411 -11.05 12.87 -41.33
C LEU A 411 -11.29 12.99 -42.83
N ALA A 412 -11.59 14.20 -43.32
CA ALA A 412 -11.76 14.44 -44.75
C ALA A 412 -10.49 14.07 -45.56
N LYS A 413 -9.31 14.45 -45.05
CA LYS A 413 -8.02 14.11 -45.68
C LYS A 413 -7.74 12.60 -45.67
N LEU A 414 -8.06 11.92 -44.58
CA LEU A 414 -7.89 10.46 -44.47
C LEU A 414 -8.83 9.69 -45.41
N GLY A 415 -10.05 10.19 -45.64
CA GLY A 415 -11.00 9.61 -46.57
C GLY A 415 -10.60 9.77 -48.04
N ASP A 416 -9.98 10.89 -48.39
CA ASP A 416 -9.42 11.12 -49.74
C ASP A 416 -8.20 10.21 -50.04
N GLU A 417 -7.44 9.80 -49.01
CA GLU A 417 -6.29 8.88 -49.15
C GLU A 417 -6.71 7.39 -49.29
N ASN A 418 -7.91 7.02 -48.83
CA ASN A 418 -8.43 5.64 -48.79
C ASN A 418 -9.46 5.32 -49.90
N GLY A 419 -9.53 6.12 -50.96
CA GLY A 419 -10.52 6.08 -52.04
C GLY A 419 -10.63 4.80 -52.89
N GLY A 420 -10.21 3.63 -52.39
CA GLY A 420 -10.39 2.31 -52.99
C GLY A 420 -11.02 1.23 -52.11
N GLU A 421 -11.01 1.33 -50.77
CA GLU A 421 -11.42 0.19 -49.90
C GLU A 421 -12.49 0.52 -48.84
N GLU A 422 -12.79 1.80 -48.57
CA GLU A 422 -13.76 2.20 -47.53
C GLU A 422 -15.25 2.18 -47.98
N SER A 423 -15.54 1.72 -49.21
CA SER A 423 -16.89 1.79 -49.79
C SER A 423 -17.88 0.73 -49.27
N ASP A 424 -17.43 -0.27 -48.51
CA ASP A 424 -18.31 -1.32 -47.98
C ASP A 424 -18.66 -1.15 -46.48
N GLU A 425 -17.78 -0.64 -45.62
CA GLU A 425 -18.14 -0.40 -44.20
C GLU A 425 -19.05 0.84 -44.00
N LEU A 426 -18.97 1.84 -44.88
CA LEU A 426 -19.89 3.00 -44.88
C LEU A 426 -21.29 2.68 -45.40
N LYS A 427 -21.50 1.53 -46.05
CA LYS A 427 -22.82 1.07 -46.49
C LYS A 427 -23.58 0.31 -45.40
N LEU A 428 -22.88 -0.39 -44.51
CA LEU A 428 -23.52 -1.14 -43.42
C LEU A 428 -24.14 -0.23 -42.35
N THR A 429 -23.54 0.93 -42.06
CA THR A 429 -24.10 1.88 -41.09
C THR A 429 -25.26 2.73 -41.63
N LYS A 430 -25.45 2.81 -42.96
CA LYS A 430 -26.63 3.47 -43.54
C LYS A 430 -27.86 2.55 -43.68
N MET A 431 -27.74 1.25 -43.39
CA MET A 431 -28.88 0.33 -43.39
C MET A 431 -29.51 0.12 -42.00
N GLU A 432 -28.83 0.45 -40.91
CA GLU A 432 -29.40 0.30 -39.55
C GLU A 432 -30.22 1.53 -39.10
N ASP A 433 -30.01 2.71 -39.68
CA ASP A 433 -30.73 3.94 -39.32
C ASP A 433 -32.05 4.18 -40.10
N CYS A 434 -32.50 3.23 -40.93
CA CYS A 434 -33.73 3.36 -41.74
C CYS A 434 -34.93 2.49 -41.30
N HIS A 435 -34.85 1.81 -40.16
CA HIS A 435 -35.99 1.08 -39.59
C HIS A 435 -36.34 1.55 -38.18
N CYS A 436 -36.74 2.82 -38.05
CA CYS A 436 -37.61 3.32 -36.99
C CYS A 436 -38.23 4.66 -37.44
N PHE A 437 -39.30 4.56 -38.24
CA PHE A 437 -40.37 5.55 -38.31
C PHE A 437 -41.70 4.83 -38.56
#